data_AF-A0A258DT82-F1
#
_entry.id   AF-A0A258DT82-F1
#
_cell.length_a   1.000
_cell.length_b   1.000
_cell.length_c   1.000
_cell.angle_alpha   90.00
_cell.angle_beta   90.00
_cell.angle_gamma   90.00
#
_symmetry.space_group_name_H-M   'P 1'
#
loop_
_entity.id
_entity.type
_entity.pdbx_description
1 polymer ?
#
loop_
_entity_poly.entity_id
_entity_poly.type
_entity_poly.pdbx_seq_one_letter_code
_entity_poly.pdbx_strand_id
1 'polypeptide(L)'
;MLGLGFSNTMGIVSIGAKVDWHQTQIEGFGSGHAWMFTFGGVAELSPEFFIGAQVTNVNQARFSRFSENRLPSSVQLGIAYVPFSSTKVIVATEKPLEGDPIVRIGLEHSLKNRIYLRTGASSDPTRIHFGVGIRRDWFGFDYALGQQTTLGHSHHFSLIFQLDAK
;
A
#
# COMPACT_ATOMS: atom_id res chain seq x y z
N MET A 1 4.74 6.97 13.46
CA MET A 1 4.28 7.85 12.37
C MET A 1 2.84 8.23 12.65
N LEU A 2 2.48 9.50 12.48
CA LEU A 2 1.10 9.97 12.56
C LEU A 2 0.74 10.59 11.22
N GLY A 3 -0.42 10.28 10.67
CA GLY A 3 -0.82 10.75 9.34
C GLY A 3 -2.26 11.24 9.30
N LEU A 4 -2.51 12.26 8.50
CA LEU A 4 -3.84 12.80 8.20
C LEU A 4 -4.01 12.87 6.70
N GLY A 5 -5.16 12.44 6.20
CA GLY A 5 -5.47 12.44 4.77
C GLY A 5 -6.90 12.88 4.50
N PHE A 6 -7.09 13.45 3.31
CA PHE A 6 -8.39 13.85 2.78
C PHE A 6 -8.49 13.40 1.33
N SER A 7 -9.67 12.93 0.93
CA SER A 7 -9.95 12.58 -0.45
C SER A 7 -11.35 13.04 -0.85
N ASN A 8 -11.52 13.34 -2.13
CA ASN A 8 -12.80 13.70 -2.70
C ASN A 8 -13.01 12.97 -4.03
N THR A 9 -14.27 12.57 -4.29
CA THR A 9 -14.68 11.88 -5.51
C THR A 9 -15.41 12.85 -6.43
N MET A 10 -14.96 12.95 -7.67
CA MET A 10 -15.46 13.81 -8.71
C MET A 10 -15.76 12.98 -9.96
N GLY A 11 -17.02 12.55 -10.10
CA GLY A 11 -17.45 11.66 -11.19
C GLY A 11 -16.69 10.32 -11.11
N ILE A 12 -15.96 10.00 -12.18
CA ILE A 12 -15.18 8.75 -12.27
C ILE A 12 -13.82 8.82 -11.58
N VAL A 13 -13.40 9.98 -11.07
CA VAL A 13 -12.05 10.16 -10.49
C VAL A 13 -12.17 10.50 -9.01
N SER A 14 -11.43 9.79 -8.17
CA SER A 14 -11.20 10.13 -6.76
C SER A 14 -9.78 10.63 -6.58
N ILE A 15 -9.60 11.77 -5.93
CA ILE A 15 -8.29 12.39 -5.69
C ILE A 15 -8.12 12.59 -4.19
N GLY A 16 -6.92 12.35 -3.68
CA GLY A 16 -6.60 12.55 -2.27
C GLY A 16 -5.21 13.09 -2.03
N ALA A 17 -5.06 13.72 -0.88
CA ALA A 17 -3.80 14.20 -0.34
C ALA A 17 -3.64 13.72 1.11
N LYS A 18 -2.41 13.43 1.50
CA LYS A 18 -2.07 12.95 2.83
C LYS A 18 -0.78 13.61 3.32
N VAL A 19 -0.76 13.94 4.60
CA VAL A 19 0.41 14.45 5.32
C VAL A 19 0.76 13.46 6.41
N ASP A 20 2.01 13.01 6.44
CA ASP A 20 2.56 12.11 7.45
C ASP A 20 3.67 12.81 8.24
N TRP A 21 3.62 12.69 9.56
CA TRP A 21 4.68 13.05 10.48
C TRP A 21 5.48 11.79 10.85
N HIS A 22 6.71 11.74 10.37
CA HIS A 22 7.68 10.70 10.67
C HIS A 22 8.59 11.17 11.80
N GLN A 23 8.66 10.37 12.86
CA GLN A 23 9.64 10.52 13.92
C GLN A 23 10.52 9.28 13.94
N THR A 24 11.83 9.49 13.85
CA THR A 24 12.83 8.43 13.88
C THR A 24 13.73 8.65 15.07
N GLN A 25 13.93 7.60 15.88
CA GLN A 25 14.86 7.61 16.99
C GLN A 25 15.83 6.45 16.80
N ILE A 26 17.12 6.77 16.68
CA ILE A 26 18.18 5.79 16.52
C ILE A 26 19.17 6.00 17.66
N GLU A 27 19.41 4.94 18.42
CA GLU A 27 20.38 4.96 19.50
C GLU A 27 21.79 5.30 18.96
N GLY A 28 22.45 6.28 19.58
CA GLY A 28 23.75 6.79 19.13
C GLY A 28 23.71 7.85 18.01
N PHE A 29 22.58 8.03 17.30
CA PHE A 29 22.44 9.00 16.20
C PHE A 29 21.40 10.10 16.46
N GLY A 30 20.65 9.99 17.56
CA GLY A 30 19.68 11.01 18.00
C GLY A 30 18.28 10.82 17.41
N SER A 31 17.45 11.87 17.56
CA SER A 31 16.07 11.90 17.06
C SER A 31 15.91 12.87 15.90
N GLY A 32 15.21 12.44 14.85
CA GLY A 32 14.84 13.26 13.71
C GLY A 32 13.34 13.25 13.49
N HIS A 33 12.82 14.35 12.93
CA HIS A 33 11.42 14.44 12.52
C HIS A 33 11.28 14.99 11.11
N ALA A 34 10.33 14.47 10.36
CA ALA A 34 10.10 14.82 8.97
C ALA A 34 8.61 14.86 8.65
N TRP A 35 8.20 15.83 7.85
CA TRP A 35 6.86 15.90 7.27
C TRP A 35 6.91 15.32 5.87
N MET A 36 6.01 14.42 5.53
CA MET A 36 5.93 13.80 4.20
C MET A 36 4.57 14.10 3.58
N PHE A 37 4.56 14.60 2.35
CA PHE A 37 3.34 14.86 1.59
C PHE A 37 3.16 13.81 0.50
N THR A 38 1.97 13.22 0.45
CA THR A 38 1.58 12.21 -0.55
C THR A 38 0.32 12.70 -1.27
N PHE A 39 0.31 12.55 -2.58
CA PHE A 39 -0.84 12.86 -3.43
C PHE A 39 -1.15 11.65 -4.29
N GLY A 40 -2.42 11.35 -4.50
CA GLY A 40 -2.81 10.24 -5.35
C GLY A 40 -4.23 10.37 -5.86
N GLY A 41 -4.56 9.53 -6.82
CA GLY A 41 -5.90 9.43 -7.33
C GLY A 41 -6.15 8.06 -7.95
N VAL A 42 -7.44 7.74 -8.08
CA VAL A 42 -7.93 6.54 -8.75
C VAL A 42 -9.08 6.93 -9.66
N ALA A 43 -9.04 6.45 -10.89
CA ALA A 43 -10.10 6.58 -11.88
C ALA A 43 -10.81 5.22 -12.02
N GLU A 44 -12.12 5.22 -11.80
CA GLU A 44 -13.03 4.10 -12.06
C GLU A 44 -13.55 4.23 -13.50
N LEU A 45 -12.86 3.60 -14.45
CA LEU A 45 -13.26 3.67 -15.86
C LEU A 45 -14.48 2.80 -16.16
N SER A 46 -14.63 1.71 -15.40
CA SER A 46 -15.81 0.84 -15.38
C SER A 46 -15.88 0.12 -14.02
N PRO A 47 -17.01 -0.55 -13.69
CA PRO A 47 -17.09 -1.37 -12.47
C PRO A 47 -16.03 -2.48 -12.37
N GLU A 48 -15.43 -2.83 -13.51
CA GLU A 48 -14.43 -3.90 -13.63
C GLU A 48 -13.01 -3.35 -13.77
N PHE A 49 -12.81 -2.06 -14.05
CA PHE A 49 -11.49 -1.53 -14.42
C PHE A 49 -11.16 -0.20 -13.75
N PHE A 50 -10.05 -0.20 -13.03
CA PHE A 50 -9.57 0.94 -12.25
C PHE A 50 -8.13 1.26 -12.61
N ILE A 51 -7.81 2.54 -12.73
CA ILE A 51 -6.44 3.03 -12.86
C ILE A 51 -6.12 3.93 -11.67
N GLY A 52 -5.01 3.67 -10.99
CA GLY A 52 -4.53 4.47 -9.88
C GLY A 52 -3.14 5.04 -10.15
N ALA A 53 -2.89 6.23 -9.59
CA ALA A 53 -1.57 6.82 -9.54
C ALA A 53 -1.36 7.48 -8.17
N GLN A 54 -0.15 7.38 -7.63
CA GLN A 54 0.23 8.13 -6.44
C GLN A 54 1.69 8.57 -6.50
N VAL A 55 1.97 9.69 -5.86
CA VAL A 55 3.32 10.21 -5.64
C VAL A 55 3.50 10.38 -4.14
N THR A 56 4.49 9.68 -3.60
CA THR A 56 4.84 9.73 -2.18
C THR A 56 6.02 10.65 -1.95
N ASN A 57 6.03 11.34 -0.81
CA ASN A 57 7.13 12.21 -0.37
C ASN A 57 7.53 13.30 -1.39
N VAL A 58 6.54 14.05 -1.87
CA VAL A 58 6.75 15.11 -2.88
C VAL A 58 7.75 16.18 -2.42
N ASN A 59 7.80 16.46 -1.11
CA ASN A 59 8.71 17.45 -0.54
C ASN A 59 10.13 16.93 -0.27
N GLN A 60 10.43 15.68 -0.64
CA GLN A 60 11.74 15.03 -0.45
C GLN A 60 12.28 15.24 0.98
N ALA A 61 11.44 14.91 1.96
CA ALA A 61 11.70 15.16 3.36
C ALA A 61 12.98 14.45 3.81
N ARG A 62 13.79 15.12 4.64
CA ARG A 62 15.06 14.56 5.15
C ARG A 62 14.86 13.92 6.50
N PHE A 63 15.65 12.89 6.82
CA PHE A 63 15.60 12.22 8.13
C PHE A 63 15.91 13.17 9.30
N SER A 64 16.78 14.17 9.07
CA SER A 64 17.14 15.20 10.04
C SER A 64 17.60 16.45 9.30
N ARG A 65 17.54 17.62 9.96
CA ARG A 65 18.09 18.89 9.43
C ARG A 65 19.57 18.79 9.06
N PHE A 66 20.30 17.89 9.71
CA PHE A 66 21.75 17.68 9.54
C PHE A 66 22.11 16.46 8.68
N SER A 67 21.11 15.71 8.20
CA SER A 67 21.35 14.53 7.35
C SER A 67 21.08 14.88 5.89
N GLU A 68 21.97 14.45 4.99
CA GLU A 68 21.72 14.53 3.54
C GLU A 68 20.78 13.42 3.05
N ASN A 69 20.54 12.39 3.87
CA ASN A 69 19.68 11.27 3.51
C ASN A 69 18.21 11.71 3.47
N ARG A 70 17.61 11.55 2.29
CA ARG A 70 16.20 11.83 2.02
C ARG A 70 15.37 10.59 2.32
N LEU A 71 14.15 10.81 2.76
CA LEU A 71 13.14 9.77 2.78
C LEU A 71 12.86 9.32 1.34
N PRO A 72 12.53 8.04 1.11
CA PRO A 72 12.23 7.55 -0.23
C PRO A 72 11.09 8.37 -0.85
N SER A 73 11.28 8.81 -2.08
CA SER A 73 10.23 9.42 -2.90
C SER A 73 9.94 8.47 -4.03
N SER A 74 8.68 8.10 -4.24
CA SER A 74 8.32 7.17 -5.31
C SER A 74 7.05 7.59 -6.04
N VAL A 75 7.02 7.29 -7.32
CA VAL A 75 5.82 7.38 -8.16
C VAL A 75 5.31 5.97 -8.36
N GLN A 76 4.03 5.74 -8.10
CA GLN A 76 3.39 4.46 -8.34
C GLN A 76 2.23 4.63 -9.30
N LEU A 77 2.14 3.70 -10.25
CA LEU A 77 1.02 3.55 -11.18
C LEU A 77 0.46 2.15 -11.00
N GLY A 78 -0.86 2.01 -11.03
CA GLY A 78 -1.53 0.74 -10.80
C GLY A 78 -2.76 0.59 -11.66
N ILE A 79 -3.04 -0.65 -12.05
CA ILE A 79 -4.26 -1.05 -12.74
C ILE A 79 -4.89 -2.18 -11.94
N ALA A 80 -6.18 -2.10 -11.68
CA ALA A 80 -6.96 -3.19 -11.12
C ALA A 80 -8.04 -3.62 -12.10
N TYR A 81 -8.15 -4.94 -12.29
CA TYR A 81 -9.16 -5.57 -13.12
C TYR A 81 -9.98 -6.55 -12.27
N VAL A 82 -11.30 -6.39 -12.27
CA VAL A 82 -12.28 -7.11 -11.45
C VAL A 82 -13.26 -7.83 -12.39
N PRO A 83 -12.84 -8.93 -13.05
CA PRO A 83 -13.68 -9.63 -14.02
C PRO A 83 -14.94 -10.24 -13.39
N PHE A 84 -14.89 -10.53 -12.08
CA PHE A 84 -15.99 -11.09 -11.32
C PHE A 84 -16.02 -10.42 -9.95
N SER A 85 -17.19 -10.33 -9.33
CA SER A 85 -17.31 -9.82 -7.95
C SER A 85 -16.44 -10.59 -6.94
N SER A 86 -16.06 -11.82 -7.28
CA SER A 86 -15.22 -12.69 -6.46
C SER A 86 -13.74 -12.65 -6.82
N THR A 87 -13.31 -12.01 -7.91
CA THR A 87 -11.92 -12.08 -8.38
C THR A 87 -11.39 -10.70 -8.77
N LYS A 88 -10.21 -10.36 -8.27
CA LYS A 88 -9.53 -9.10 -8.56
C LYS A 88 -8.06 -9.37 -8.88
N VAL A 89 -7.60 -8.81 -9.98
CA VAL A 89 -6.20 -8.81 -10.40
C VAL A 89 -5.68 -7.39 -10.33
N ILE A 90 -4.49 -7.21 -9.78
CA ILE A 90 -3.85 -5.90 -9.67
C ILE A 90 -2.44 -6.02 -10.22
N VAL A 91 -2.05 -5.07 -11.07
CA VAL A 91 -0.67 -4.86 -11.48
C VAL A 91 -0.30 -3.44 -11.12
N ALA A 92 0.84 -3.27 -10.45
CA ALA A 92 1.35 -1.97 -10.09
C ALA A 92 2.84 -1.87 -10.43
N THR A 93 3.26 -0.70 -10.85
CA THR A 93 4.66 -0.35 -11.05
C THR A 93 4.98 0.82 -10.14
N GLU A 94 6.00 0.65 -9.31
CA GLU A 94 6.53 1.69 -8.44
C GLU A 94 7.93 2.05 -8.95
N LYS A 95 8.17 3.33 -9.21
CA LYS A 95 9.48 3.88 -9.53
C LYS A 95 9.93 4.75 -8.36
N PRO A 96 10.84 4.26 -7.51
CA PRO A 96 11.59 5.10 -6.60
C PRO A 96 12.40 6.15 -7.39
N LEU A 97 12.59 7.33 -6.80
CA LEU A 97 13.43 8.38 -7.37
C LEU A 97 14.89 7.93 -7.49
N GLU A 98 15.33 7.13 -6.50
CA GLU A 98 16.65 6.50 -6.45
C GLU A 98 16.44 4.97 -6.44
N GLY A 99 16.84 4.29 -7.52
CA GLY A 99 16.70 2.83 -7.67
C GLY A 99 15.91 2.42 -8.91
N ASP A 100 15.76 1.12 -9.12
CA ASP A 100 15.10 0.57 -10.31
C ASP A 100 13.57 0.48 -10.15
N PRO A 101 12.81 0.44 -11.28
CA PRO A 101 11.37 0.23 -11.22
C PRO A 101 11.02 -1.14 -10.64
N ILE A 102 10.07 -1.15 -9.71
CA ILE A 102 9.57 -2.35 -9.04
C ILE A 102 8.17 -2.65 -9.59
N VAL A 103 7.99 -3.84 -10.16
CA VAL A 103 6.69 -4.32 -10.61
C VAL A 103 6.11 -5.25 -9.56
N ARG A 104 4.83 -5.08 -9.27
CA ARG A 104 4.05 -5.93 -8.36
C ARG A 104 2.82 -6.44 -9.08
N ILE A 105 2.52 -7.71 -8.89
CA ILE A 105 1.30 -8.35 -9.36
C ILE A 105 0.60 -9.02 -8.19
N GLY A 106 -0.72 -8.91 -8.13
CA GLY A 106 -1.54 -9.51 -7.09
C GLY A 106 -2.82 -10.09 -7.65
N LEU A 107 -3.27 -11.18 -7.06
CA LEU A 107 -4.55 -11.83 -7.30
C LEU A 107 -5.27 -11.99 -5.97
N GLU A 108 -6.51 -11.56 -5.91
CA GLU A 108 -7.44 -11.79 -4.82
C GLU A 108 -8.63 -12.57 -5.34
N HIS A 109 -9.00 -13.63 -4.63
CA HIS A 109 -10.20 -14.41 -4.89
C HIS A 109 -11.01 -14.60 -3.60
N SER A 110 -12.30 -14.26 -3.61
CA SER A 110 -13.18 -14.38 -2.45
C SER A 110 -14.18 -15.51 -2.61
N LEU A 111 -14.27 -16.38 -1.60
CA LEU A 111 -15.29 -17.42 -1.49
C LEU A 111 -16.43 -16.94 -0.59
N LYS A 112 -17.62 -16.79 -1.19
CA LYS A 112 -18.86 -16.37 -0.52
C LYS A 112 -18.70 -15.08 0.31
N ASN A 113 -17.81 -14.17 -0.10
CA ASN A 113 -17.48 -12.91 0.58
C ASN A 113 -17.10 -13.06 2.08
N ARG A 114 -16.70 -14.26 2.49
CA ARG A 114 -16.30 -14.56 3.88
C ARG A 114 -14.84 -14.98 3.97
N ILE A 115 -14.33 -15.65 2.95
CA ILE A 115 -12.95 -16.12 2.88
C ILE A 115 -12.29 -15.45 1.67
N TYR A 116 -11.11 -14.89 1.88
CA TYR A 116 -10.34 -14.19 0.86
C TYR A 116 -9.00 -14.89 0.72
N LEU A 117 -8.71 -15.40 -0.47
CA LEU A 117 -7.42 -15.96 -0.83
C LEU A 117 -6.66 -14.91 -1.62
N ARG A 118 -5.42 -14.65 -1.23
CA ARG A 118 -4.57 -13.63 -1.85
C ARG A 118 -3.23 -14.24 -2.20
N THR A 119 -2.73 -13.89 -3.36
CA THR A 119 -1.35 -14.18 -3.74
C THR A 119 -0.78 -13.01 -4.53
N GLY A 120 0.54 -12.87 -4.53
CA GLY A 120 1.20 -11.85 -5.31
C GLY A 120 2.70 -12.03 -5.38
N ALA A 121 3.32 -11.32 -6.31
CA ALA A 121 4.76 -11.30 -6.49
C ALA A 121 5.26 -9.87 -6.71
N SER A 122 6.49 -9.60 -6.29
CA SER A 122 7.21 -8.36 -6.59
C SER A 122 8.53 -8.67 -7.29
N SER A 123 8.98 -7.79 -8.18
CA SER A 123 10.20 -7.98 -8.97
C SER A 123 11.49 -7.65 -8.21
N ASP A 124 11.47 -6.63 -7.33
CA ASP A 124 12.68 -6.22 -6.60
C ASP A 124 12.37 -5.71 -5.17
N PRO A 125 12.91 -6.38 -4.13
CA PRO A 125 13.49 -7.72 -4.22
C PRO A 125 12.42 -8.72 -4.64
N THR A 126 12.83 -9.82 -5.28
CA THR A 126 11.90 -10.89 -5.66
C THR A 126 11.21 -11.44 -4.41
N ARG A 127 9.90 -11.22 -4.30
CA ARG A 127 9.09 -11.75 -3.20
C ARG A 127 7.87 -12.44 -3.76
N ILE A 128 7.44 -13.49 -3.07
CA ILE A 128 6.16 -14.16 -3.30
C ILE A 128 5.38 -14.12 -2.00
N HIS A 129 4.09 -13.82 -2.11
CA HIS A 129 3.18 -13.69 -0.99
C HIS A 129 1.98 -14.60 -1.17
N PHE A 130 1.53 -15.19 -0.06
CA PHE A 130 0.29 -15.94 0.04
C PHE A 130 -0.45 -15.47 1.29
N GLY A 131 -1.76 -15.31 1.19
CA GLY A 131 -2.56 -14.85 2.31
C GLY A 131 -3.96 -15.45 2.30
N VAL A 132 -4.49 -15.65 3.49
CA VAL A 132 -5.89 -16.03 3.72
C VAL A 132 -6.49 -15.05 4.70
N GLY A 133 -7.65 -14.54 4.34
CA GLY A 133 -8.45 -13.63 5.16
C GLY A 133 -9.81 -14.23 5.44
N ILE A 134 -10.30 -14.04 6.65
CA ILE A 134 -11.69 -14.30 7.01
C ILE A 134 -12.33 -12.96 7.38
N ARG A 135 -13.55 -12.74 6.90
CA ARG A 135 -14.37 -11.58 7.24
C ARG A 135 -15.73 -12.06 7.77
N ARG A 136 -16.18 -11.37 8.80
CA ARG A 136 -17.47 -11.49 9.46
C ARG A 136 -17.94 -10.07 9.82
N ASP A 137 -19.23 -9.90 10.08
CA ASP A 137 -19.89 -8.58 10.12
C ASP A 137 -19.11 -7.49 10.85
N TRP A 138 -18.64 -7.76 12.06
CA TRP A 138 -17.87 -6.80 12.88
C TRP A 138 -16.38 -7.18 13.04
N PHE A 139 -15.94 -8.30 12.48
CA PHE A 139 -14.63 -8.88 12.73
C PHE A 139 -13.96 -9.45 11.47
N GLY A 140 -12.68 -9.17 11.30
CA GLY A 140 -11.84 -9.77 10.28
C GLY A 140 -10.51 -10.25 10.85
N PHE A 141 -10.00 -11.31 10.25
CA PHE A 141 -8.66 -11.82 10.51
C PHE A 141 -7.95 -12.07 9.19
N ASP A 142 -6.70 -11.64 9.05
CA ASP A 142 -5.85 -12.01 7.94
C ASP A 142 -4.56 -12.65 8.43
N TYR A 143 -4.15 -13.69 7.72
CA TYR A 143 -2.84 -14.28 7.82
C TYR A 143 -2.15 -14.20 6.47
N ALA A 144 -0.90 -13.72 6.45
CA ALA A 144 -0.08 -13.67 5.25
C ALA A 144 1.30 -14.26 5.49
N LEU A 145 1.74 -15.08 4.55
CA LEU A 145 3.08 -15.63 4.43
C LEU A 145 3.79 -14.91 3.29
N GLY A 146 4.92 -14.27 3.58
CA GLY A 146 5.81 -13.71 2.58
C GLY A 146 7.12 -14.47 2.53
N GLN A 147 7.55 -14.85 1.34
CA GLN A 147 8.88 -15.41 1.09
C GLN A 147 9.69 -14.40 0.29
N GLN A 148 10.84 -14.01 0.82
CA GLN A 148 11.79 -13.12 0.18
C GLN A 148 13.10 -13.87 -0.04
N THR A 149 13.73 -13.66 -1.20
CA THR A 149 14.97 -14.37 -1.58
C THR A 149 16.12 -14.15 -0.61
N THR A 150 16.19 -12.98 0.04
CA THR A 150 17.29 -12.61 0.94
C THR A 150 16.98 -12.77 2.44
N LEU A 151 15.73 -12.58 2.87
CA LEU A 151 15.34 -12.62 4.29
C LEU A 151 14.62 -13.92 4.70
N GLY A 152 14.27 -14.79 3.75
CA GLY A 152 13.54 -16.03 4.03
C GLY A 152 12.04 -15.81 4.22
N HIS A 153 11.44 -16.49 5.19
CA HIS A 153 10.00 -16.48 5.42
C HIS A 153 9.58 -15.43 6.47
N SER A 154 8.46 -14.77 6.23
CA SER A 154 7.84 -13.78 7.10
C SER A 154 6.36 -14.10 7.28
N HIS A 155 5.87 -13.96 8.50
CA HIS A 155 4.48 -14.21 8.86
C HIS A 155 3.86 -12.91 9.35
N HIS A 156 2.71 -12.53 8.77
CA HIS A 156 1.96 -11.35 9.18
C HIS A 156 0.56 -11.75 9.61
N PHE A 157 0.12 -11.20 10.74
CA PHE A 157 -1.21 -11.40 11.29
C PHE A 157 -1.89 -10.03 11.41
N SER A 158 -3.13 -9.93 10.93
CA SER A 158 -3.93 -8.72 11.04
C SER A 158 -5.30 -9.03 11.63
N LEU A 159 -5.77 -8.16 12.51
CA LEU A 159 -7.10 -8.20 13.10
C LEU A 159 -7.81 -6.90 12.72
N ILE A 160 -9.04 -7.04 12.26
CA ILE A 160 -9.88 -5.93 11.80
C ILE A 160 -11.14 -5.95 12.64
N PHE A 161 -11.49 -4.81 13.22
CA PHE A 161 -12.73 -4.62 13.95
C PHE A 161 -13.50 -3.51 13.26
N GLN A 162 -14.71 -3.82 12.78
CA GLN A 162 -15.60 -2.85 12.18
C GLN A 162 -16.59 -2.40 13.24
N LEU A 163 -16.47 -1.14 13.64
CA LEU A 163 -17.43 -0.49 14.53
C LEU A 163 -18.58 0.01 13.65
N ASP A 164 -19.74 -0.61 13.77
CA ASP A 164 -20.95 -0.09 13.16
C ASP A 164 -21.30 1.25 13.82
N ALA A 165 -21.23 2.33 13.03
CA ALA A 165 -21.90 3.57 13.38
C ALA A 165 -23.37 3.41 12.95
N LYS A 166 -24.22 3.12 13.93
CA LYS A 166 -25.68 3.26 13.77
C LYS A 166 -26.06 4.72 13.51
#